data_AF-A0A8T3P835-F1
#
_entry.id   AF-A0A8T3P835-F1
#
_cell.length_a   1.000
_cell.length_b   1.000
_cell.length_c   1.000
_cell.angle_alpha   90.00
_cell.angle_beta   90.00
_cell.angle_gamma   90.00
#
_symmetry.space_group_name_H-M   'P 1'
#
loop_
_entity.id
_entity.type
_entity.pdbx_description
1 polymer ?
#
loop_
_entity_poly.entity_id
_entity_poly.type
_entity_poly.pdbx_seq_one_letter_code
_entity_poly.pdbx_strand_id
1 'polypeptide(L)'
;WFQQDGRSIFRDLPVYPDSIETIERLARDHRVVIVSSKFDWAIPDTLEWLAEHRVTAREIHFVHDKTAVACDGYLEDAPYHLQALVEKRPDATVCRMVRPWNVPVPGTVDVESWSQFAGLVDSLGEHAPGHRRR
;
A
#
# COMPACT_ATOMS: atom_id res chain seq x y z
N TRP A 1 -2.61 22.50 0.57
CA TRP A 1 -2.53 21.47 1.62
C TRP A 1 -3.76 21.49 2.54
N PHE A 2 -4.32 22.66 2.84
CA PHE A 2 -5.62 22.82 3.49
C PHE A 2 -6.71 23.25 2.50
N GLN A 3 -7.94 22.87 2.78
CA GLN A 3 -9.19 23.32 2.18
C GLN A 3 -9.73 24.55 2.93
N GLN A 4 -10.74 25.21 2.38
CA GLN A 4 -11.30 26.46 2.96
C GLN A 4 -11.95 26.25 4.33
N ASP A 5 -12.35 25.02 4.66
CA ASP A 5 -12.95 24.62 5.92
C ASP A 5 -11.92 24.15 6.97
N GLY A 6 -10.62 24.23 6.64
CA GLY A 6 -9.52 23.82 7.52
C GLY A 6 -9.16 22.33 7.44
N ARG A 7 -9.90 21.50 6.69
CA ARG A 7 -9.55 20.09 6.44
C ARG A 7 -8.40 20.00 5.43
N SER A 8 -7.59 18.96 5.51
CA SER A 8 -6.54 18.71 4.53
C SER A 8 -7.12 18.26 3.19
N ILE A 9 -6.36 18.46 2.11
CA ILE A 9 -6.74 17.94 0.78
C ILE A 9 -6.92 16.41 0.75
N PHE A 10 -6.38 15.68 1.73
CA PHE A 10 -6.45 14.23 1.80
C PHE A 10 -7.84 13.74 2.19
N ARG A 11 -8.65 14.59 2.84
CA ARG A 11 -9.97 14.22 3.36
C ARG A 11 -10.97 13.84 2.28
N ASP A 12 -10.85 14.40 1.08
CA ASP A 12 -11.83 14.26 0.01
C ASP A 12 -11.22 13.65 -1.26
N LEU A 13 -10.08 12.95 -1.15
CA LEU A 13 -9.47 12.29 -2.30
C LEU A 13 -10.37 11.16 -2.83
N PRO A 14 -10.51 11.00 -4.15
CA PRO A 14 -11.22 9.85 -4.70
C PRO A 14 -10.45 8.56 -4.44
N VAL A 15 -11.17 7.47 -4.20
CA VAL A 15 -10.58 6.13 -4.23
C VAL A 15 -10.12 5.79 -5.65
N TYR A 16 -9.04 5.03 -5.75
CA TYR A 16 -8.71 4.41 -7.03
C TYR A 16 -9.74 3.32 -7.37
N PRO A 17 -10.13 3.16 -8.65
CA PRO A 17 -10.98 2.06 -9.08
C PRO A 17 -10.46 0.71 -8.55
N ASP A 18 -11.39 -0.13 -8.10
CA ASP A 18 -11.18 -1.49 -7.59
C ASP A 18 -10.29 -1.61 -6.34
N SER A 19 -9.75 -0.50 -5.81
CA SER A 19 -8.79 -0.53 -4.69
C SER A 19 -9.39 -1.08 -3.41
N ILE A 20 -10.58 -0.59 -3.03
CA ILE A 20 -11.27 -1.01 -1.80
C ILE A 20 -11.66 -2.48 -1.87
N GLU A 21 -12.32 -2.90 -2.95
CA GLU A 21 -12.74 -4.30 -3.15
C GLU A 21 -11.52 -5.25 -3.15
N THR A 22 -10.42 -4.84 -3.80
CA THR A 22 -9.19 -5.64 -3.83
C THR A 22 -8.59 -5.78 -2.44
N ILE A 23 -8.52 -4.70 -1.67
CA ILE A 23 -8.03 -4.71 -0.28
C ILE A 23 -8.89 -5.62 0.59
N GLU A 24 -10.22 -5.49 0.49
CA GLU A 24 -11.16 -6.35 1.22
C GLU A 24 -11.02 -7.83 0.87
N ARG A 25 -10.81 -8.14 -0.42
CA ARG A 25 -10.56 -9.51 -0.89
C ARG A 25 -9.27 -10.07 -0.28
N LEU A 26 -8.16 -9.35 -0.41
CA LEU A 26 -6.86 -9.78 0.09
C LEU A 26 -6.84 -9.91 1.61
N ALA A 27 -7.57 -9.04 2.33
CA ALA A 27 -7.66 -9.09 3.78
C ALA A 27 -8.32 -10.37 4.35
N ARG A 28 -8.96 -11.20 3.51
CA ARG A 28 -9.53 -12.50 3.94
C ARG A 28 -8.46 -13.52 4.27
N ASP A 29 -7.37 -13.52 3.50
CA ASP A 29 -6.31 -14.52 3.58
C ASP A 29 -4.94 -13.91 3.98
N HIS A 30 -4.83 -12.57 3.95
CA HIS A 30 -3.60 -11.85 4.25
C HIS A 30 -3.81 -10.75 5.29
N ARG A 31 -2.73 -10.41 6.01
CA ARG A 31 -2.70 -9.24 6.89
C ARG A 31 -2.40 -7.98 6.06
N VAL A 32 -3.41 -7.16 5.83
CA VAL A 32 -3.24 -5.87 5.16
C VAL A 32 -2.75 -4.81 6.15
N VAL A 33 -1.69 -4.10 5.77
CA VAL A 33 -1.07 -3.01 6.54
C VAL A 33 -1.00 -1.76 5.67
N ILE A 34 -1.52 -0.64 6.17
CA ILE A 34 -1.38 0.67 5.51
C ILE A 34 -0.15 1.37 6.09
N VAL A 35 0.81 1.73 5.23
CA VAL A 35 2.03 2.47 5.62
C VAL A 35 2.11 3.77 4.82
N SER A 36 1.98 4.91 5.51
CA SER A 36 1.87 6.22 4.86
C SER A 36 2.80 7.24 5.50
N SER A 37 3.52 8.01 4.68
CA SER A 37 4.23 9.19 5.13
C SER A 37 3.24 10.36 5.11
N LYS A 38 2.97 10.96 6.28
CA LYS A 38 2.04 12.10 6.42
C LYS A 38 2.65 13.15 7.33
N PHE A 39 2.29 14.41 7.08
CA PHE A 39 2.45 15.45 8.09
C PHE A 39 1.44 15.23 9.22
N ASP A 40 1.81 15.54 10.45
CA ASP A 40 0.97 15.29 11.64
C ASP A 40 -0.43 15.91 11.51
N TRP A 41 -0.52 17.12 10.95
CA TRP A 41 -1.79 17.83 10.75
C TRP A 41 -2.72 17.15 9.72
N ALA A 42 -2.21 16.25 8.87
CA ALA A 42 -2.99 15.51 7.87
C ALA A 42 -3.45 14.12 8.36
N ILE A 43 -2.93 13.66 9.51
CA ILE A 43 -3.23 12.33 10.05
C ILE A 43 -4.72 12.17 10.39
N PRO A 44 -5.38 13.12 11.10
CA PRO A 44 -6.79 12.97 11.46
C PRO A 44 -7.71 12.80 10.23
N ASP A 45 -7.53 13.64 9.22
CA ASP A 45 -8.33 13.56 7.98
C ASP A 45 -8.06 12.28 7.19
N THR A 46 -6.82 11.80 7.18
CA THR A 46 -6.47 10.53 6.53
C THR A 46 -7.17 9.37 7.23
N LEU A 47 -7.18 9.37 8.57
CA LEU A 47 -7.88 8.35 9.37
C LEU A 47 -9.40 8.40 9.15
N GLU A 48 -9.98 9.59 9.08
CA GLU A 48 -11.41 9.76 8.80
C GLU A 48 -11.75 9.27 7.38
N TRP A 49 -10.92 9.60 6.38
CA TRP A 49 -11.08 9.11 5.01
C TRP A 49 -11.02 7.58 4.94
N LEU A 50 -10.07 6.95 5.65
CA LEU A 50 -9.96 5.49 5.73
C LEU A 50 -11.21 4.86 6.37
N ALA A 51 -11.73 5.48 7.43
CA ALA A 51 -12.92 5.01 8.14
C ALA A 51 -14.19 5.15 7.28
N GLU A 52 -14.36 6.27 6.59
CA GLU A 52 -15.50 6.52 5.69
C GLU A 52 -15.56 5.47 4.57
N HIS A 53 -14.42 5.16 3.96
CA HIS A 53 -14.31 4.15 2.92
C HIS A 53 -14.20 2.71 3.44
N ARG A 54 -14.25 2.52 4.78
CA ARG A 54 -14.15 1.22 5.45
C ARG A 54 -12.95 0.39 4.98
N VAL A 55 -11.81 1.04 4.76
CA VAL A 55 -10.60 0.38 4.27
C VAL A 55 -10.19 -0.72 5.24
N THR A 56 -10.20 -1.98 4.79
CA THR A 56 -9.87 -3.13 5.63
C THR A 56 -8.36 -3.24 5.80
N ALA A 57 -7.86 -2.81 6.96
CA ALA A 57 -6.46 -2.96 7.34
C ALA A 57 -6.36 -3.31 8.83
N ARG A 58 -5.45 -4.22 9.17
CA ARG A 58 -5.21 -4.59 10.57
C ARG A 58 -4.38 -3.53 11.30
N GLU A 59 -3.55 -2.82 10.54
CA GLU A 59 -2.61 -1.83 11.03
C GLU A 59 -2.54 -0.63 10.10
N ILE A 60 -2.32 0.53 10.71
CA ILE A 60 -2.08 1.79 10.01
C ILE A 60 -0.87 2.42 10.68
N HIS A 61 0.20 2.65 9.90
CA HIS A 61 1.45 3.23 10.36
C HIS A 61 1.70 4.55 9.64
N PHE A 62 1.84 5.63 10.41
CA PHE A 62 2.29 6.93 9.91
C PHE A 62 3.77 7.11 10.20
N VAL A 63 4.62 6.76 9.24
CA VAL A 63 6.08 6.77 9.38
C VAL A 63 6.74 7.31 8.11
N HIS A 64 7.86 8.02 8.26
CA HIS A 64 8.64 8.47 7.11
C HIS A 64 9.48 7.31 6.53
N ASP A 65 10.17 6.56 7.39
CA ASP A 65 10.91 5.37 6.96
C ASP A 65 9.95 4.17 6.86
N LYS A 66 9.41 3.95 5.66
CA LYS A 66 8.53 2.81 5.37
C LYS A 66 9.22 1.46 5.56
N THR A 67 10.55 1.44 5.51
CA THR A 67 11.31 0.21 5.73
C THR A 67 11.28 -0.22 7.20
N ALA A 68 10.83 0.61 8.14
CA ALA A 68 10.67 0.21 9.55
C ALA A 68 9.51 -0.78 9.78
N VAL A 69 8.51 -0.80 8.88
CA VAL A 69 7.36 -1.72 8.97
C VAL A 69 7.64 -2.93 8.08
N ALA A 70 7.78 -4.10 8.68
CA ALA A 70 8.09 -5.34 7.96
C ALA A 70 6.84 -5.95 7.32
N CYS A 71 6.89 -6.17 6.00
CA CYS A 71 5.88 -6.88 5.22
C CYS A 71 6.56 -7.86 4.28
N ASP A 72 5.89 -8.96 3.91
CA ASP A 72 6.38 -9.91 2.91
C ASP A 72 6.25 -9.36 1.48
N GLY A 73 5.35 -8.38 1.28
CA GLY A 73 5.18 -7.67 0.03
C GLY A 73 4.76 -6.22 0.24
N TYR A 74 5.16 -5.35 -0.68
CA TYR A 74 4.85 -3.91 -0.67
C TYR A 74 4.22 -3.49 -2.00
N LEU A 75 3.25 -2.58 -1.95
CA LEU A 75 2.73 -1.86 -3.11
C LEU A 75 2.96 -0.36 -2.90
N GLU A 76 3.78 0.25 -3.73
CA GLU A 76 4.21 1.64 -3.57
C GLU A 76 4.41 2.29 -4.95
N ASP A 77 4.19 3.59 -5.07
CA ASP A 77 4.38 4.31 -6.33
C ASP A 77 5.53 5.34 -6.27
N ALA A 78 5.97 5.76 -5.09
CA ALA A 78 7.03 6.76 -4.96
C ALA A 78 8.43 6.16 -5.19
N PRO A 79 9.21 6.63 -6.20
CA PRO A 79 10.53 6.07 -6.52
C PRO A 79 11.51 5.99 -5.35
N TYR A 80 11.53 7.02 -4.49
CA TYR A 80 12.43 7.06 -3.33
C TYR A 80 12.10 5.97 -2.29
N HIS A 81 10.81 5.72 -2.02
CA HIS A 81 10.40 4.65 -1.13
C HIS A 81 10.69 3.27 -1.74
N LEU A 82 10.44 3.10 -3.04
CA LEU A 82 10.74 1.86 -3.76
C LEU A 82 12.23 1.50 -3.68
N GLN A 83 13.12 2.47 -3.95
CA GLN A 83 14.57 2.27 -3.84
C GLN A 83 14.96 1.83 -2.42
N ALA A 84 14.45 2.52 -1.39
CA ALA A 84 14.74 2.19 -0.01
C ALA A 84 14.21 0.79 0.39
N LEU A 85 13.02 0.41 -0.08
CA LEU A 85 12.44 -0.91 0.17
C LEU A 85 13.26 -2.02 -0.49
N VAL A 86 13.65 -1.86 -1.76
CA VAL A 86 14.49 -2.83 -2.45
C VAL A 86 15.83 -3.01 -1.75
N GLU A 87 16.46 -1.91 -1.32
CA GLU A 87 17.77 -1.96 -0.65
C GLU A 87 17.69 -2.58 0.76
N LYS A 88 16.68 -2.21 1.55
CA LYS A 88 16.63 -2.53 2.99
C LYS A 88 15.72 -3.72 3.33
N ARG A 89 14.88 -4.18 2.39
CA ARG A 89 13.98 -5.33 2.54
C ARG A 89 14.15 -6.33 1.39
N PRO A 90 15.37 -6.90 1.21
CA PRO A 90 15.68 -7.75 0.07
C PRO A 90 14.87 -9.05 0.00
N ASP A 91 14.32 -9.50 1.13
CA ASP A 91 13.47 -10.70 1.21
C ASP A 91 11.99 -10.44 0.88
N ALA A 92 11.60 -9.17 0.74
CA ALA A 92 10.22 -8.79 0.44
C ALA A 92 10.00 -8.57 -1.05
N THR A 93 8.80 -8.90 -1.54
CA THR A 93 8.41 -8.56 -2.90
C THR A 93 7.99 -7.10 -2.99
N VAL A 94 8.80 -6.25 -3.62
CA VAL A 94 8.50 -4.82 -3.78
C VAL A 94 7.81 -4.58 -5.12
N CYS A 95 6.54 -4.21 -5.10
CA CYS A 95 5.76 -3.90 -6.30
C CYS A 95 5.68 -2.39 -6.54
N ARG A 96 6.07 -1.94 -7.73
CA ARG A 96 5.85 -0.57 -8.18
C ARG A 96 4.48 -0.46 -8.83
N MET A 97 3.59 0.29 -8.21
CA MET A 97 2.33 0.69 -8.84
C MET A 97 2.63 1.74 -9.93
N VAL A 98 2.50 1.37 -11.20
CA VAL A 98 2.87 2.22 -12.35
C VAL A 98 1.97 3.44 -12.40
N ARG A 99 2.57 4.62 -12.47
CA ARG A 99 1.87 5.91 -12.53
C ARG A 99 2.59 6.88 -13.48
N PRO A 100 1.89 7.88 -14.04
CA PRO A 100 2.50 8.83 -14.99
C PRO A 100 3.72 9.59 -14.43
N TRP A 101 3.84 9.71 -13.11
CA TRP A 101 4.90 10.45 -12.44
C TRP A 101 6.10 9.59 -12.01
N ASN A 102 6.01 8.26 -12.09
CA ASN A 102 7.10 7.39 -11.67
C ASN A 102 7.80 6.72 -12.86
N VAL A 103 9.06 6.37 -12.65
CA VAL A 103 9.90 5.67 -13.61
C VAL A 103 10.24 4.27 -13.08
N PRO A 104 10.65 3.33 -13.95
CA PRO A 104 11.10 2.01 -13.51
C PRO A 104 12.20 2.08 -12.44
N VAL A 105 12.09 1.25 -11.41
CA VAL A 105 13.09 1.12 -10.34
C VAL A 105 13.64 -0.32 -10.38
N PRO A 106 14.97 -0.52 -10.52
CA PRO A 106 15.54 -1.87 -10.50
C PRO A 106 15.20 -2.62 -9.20
N GLY A 107 14.87 -3.91 -9.32
CA GLY A 107 14.49 -4.75 -8.19
C GLY A 107 13.01 -4.70 -7.81
N THR A 108 12.19 -3.86 -8.46
CA THR A 108 10.73 -3.87 -8.26
C THR A 108 10.02 -4.71 -9.32
N VAL A 109 8.85 -5.26 -8.97
CA VAL A 109 7.90 -5.82 -9.93
C VAL A 109 6.89 -4.74 -10.33
N ASP A 110 6.75 -4.48 -11.62
CA ASP A 110 5.80 -3.48 -12.12
C ASP A 110 4.36 -4.01 -12.10
N VAL A 111 3.45 -3.16 -11.60
CA VAL A 111 2.03 -3.47 -11.49
C VAL A 111 1.21 -2.29 -11.99
N GLU A 112 0.36 -2.51 -13.00
CA GLU A 112 -0.41 -1.45 -13.66
C GLU A 112 -1.83 -1.29 -13.09
N SER A 113 -2.33 -2.31 -12.39
CA SER A 113 -3.69 -2.32 -11.83
C SER A 113 -3.77 -3.02 -10.47
N TRP A 114 -4.85 -2.75 -9.72
CA TRP A 114 -5.15 -3.48 -8.49
C TRP A 114 -5.40 -4.97 -8.74
N SER A 115 -6.04 -5.33 -9.86
CA SER A 115 -6.23 -6.73 -10.23
C SER A 115 -4.92 -7.47 -10.48
N GLN A 116 -3.95 -6.83 -11.15
CA GLN A 116 -2.62 -7.40 -11.35
C GLN A 116 -1.88 -7.55 -10.02
N PHE A 117 -1.97 -6.57 -9.12
CA PHE A 117 -1.40 -6.68 -7.78
C PHE A 117 -1.98 -7.89 -7.03
N ALA A 118 -3.30 -8.04 -7.07
CA ALA A 118 -4.00 -9.10 -6.37
C ALA A 118 -3.57 -10.49 -6.86
N GLY A 119 -3.46 -10.68 -8.18
CA GLY A 119 -2.97 -11.94 -8.77
C GLY A 119 -1.52 -12.26 -8.40
N LEU A 120 -0.67 -11.22 -8.26
CA LEU A 120 0.70 -11.41 -7.78
C LEU A 120 0.71 -11.87 -6.31
N VAL A 121 -0.07 -11.24 -5.43
CA VAL A 121 -0.18 -11.65 -4.03
C VAL A 121 -0.68 -13.09 -3.90
N ASP A 122 -1.68 -13.48 -4.68
CA ASP A 122 -2.20 -14.86 -4.70
C ASP A 122 -1.07 -15.87 -5.03
N SER A 123 -0.25 -15.56 -6.03
CA SER A 123 0.88 -16.42 -6.42
C SER A 123 1.97 -16.50 -5.35
N LEU A 124 2.20 -15.44 -4.56
CA LEU A 124 3.16 -15.48 -3.44
C LEU A 124 2.66 -16.41 -2.32
N GLY A 125 1.36 -16.38 -2.04
CA GLY A 125 0.74 -17.24 -1.03
C GLY A 125 0.83 -18.73 -1.35
N GLU A 126 0.79 -19.09 -2.63
CA GLU A 126 0.92 -20.49 -3.08
C GLU A 126 2.34 -21.07 -2.93
N HIS A 127 3.37 -20.22 -2.93
CA HIS A 127 4.77 -20.63 -2.89
C HIS A 127 5.39 -20.54 -1.48
N ALA A 128 4.64 -20.06 -0.49
CA ALA A 128 5.10 -20.01 0.89
C ALA A 128 5.19 -21.44 1.50
N PRO A 129 6.34 -21.83 2.10
CA PRO A 129 6.48 -23.14 2.73
C PRO A 129 5.48 -23.28 3.88
N GLY A 130 4.40 -24.04 3.65
CA GLY A 130 3.36 -24.30 4.65
C GLY A 130 1.92 -24.14 4.16
N HIS A 131 1.68 -23.58 2.98
CA HIS A 131 0.32 -23.44 2.44
C HIS A 131 -0.21 -24.77 1.86
N ARG A 132 -0.55 -25.72 2.74
CA ARG A 132 -1.57 -26.71 2.38
C ARG A 132 -2.91 -26.03 2.58
N ARG A 133 -3.58 -25.70 1.47
CA ARG A 133 -5.00 -25.31 1.43
C ARG A 133 -5.77 -26.25 2.38
N ARG A 134 -6.29 -25.71 3.48
CA ARG A 134 -7.23 -26.40 4.36
C ARG A 134 -8.63 -26.18 3.84
#